data_AF-A0A429ARC5-F1
#
_entry.id   AF-A0A429ARC5-F1
#
_cell.length_a   1.000
_cell.length_b   1.000
_cell.length_c   1.000
_cell.angle_alpha   90.00
_cell.angle_beta   90.00
_cell.angle_gamma   90.00
#
_symmetry.space_group_name_H-M   'P 1'
#
loop_
_entity.id
_entity.type
_entity.pdbx_description
1 polymer ?
#
loop_
_entity_poly.entity_id
_entity_poly.type
_entity_poly.pdbx_seq_one_letter_code
_entity_poly.pdbx_strand_id
1 'polypeptide(L)'
;VAGNTGADVGTVAGVGSVAGADSVAGVGSAAGAGTVTAYGPPDRDAWAASADRFLDTLADHLAVGAASVVAILDPGCVVLGGEVGQAGGEALAARVEERVRRMSPLATVVRPSGLGGAAVLRGALLTARDAAQDELFAPRHR
;
A
#
# COMPACT_ATOMS: atom_id res chain seq x y z
N VAL A 1 35.07 -30.96 -14.60
CA VAL A 1 33.96 -31.81 -14.15
C VAL A 1 33.22 -31.01 -13.08
N ALA A 2 32.31 -30.11 -13.47
CA ALA A 2 30.87 -30.36 -13.66
C ALA A 2 30.18 -30.74 -12.34
N GLY A 3 29.25 -29.89 -11.88
CA GLY A 3 28.46 -30.11 -10.66
C GLY A 3 27.72 -28.86 -10.20
N ASN A 4 26.72 -28.45 -10.97
CA ASN A 4 25.73 -27.42 -10.70
C ASN A 4 24.38 -28.07 -10.38
N THR A 5 23.81 -27.83 -9.20
CA THR A 5 22.36 -27.94 -8.87
C THR A 5 22.20 -27.22 -7.52
N GLY A 6 21.42 -26.16 -7.33
CA GLY A 6 20.09 -25.86 -7.84
C GLY A 6 19.18 -25.78 -6.61
N ALA A 7 19.07 -24.60 -6.02
CA ALA A 7 18.08 -24.30 -4.99
C ALA A 7 17.38 -23.00 -5.38
N ASP A 8 16.25 -23.16 -6.05
CA ASP A 8 15.23 -22.14 -6.30
C ASP A 8 14.85 -21.47 -4.98
N VAL A 9 15.29 -20.21 -4.80
CA VAL A 9 14.64 -19.32 -3.84
C VAL A 9 13.44 -18.75 -4.58
N GLY A 10 12.29 -19.36 -4.34
CA GLY A 10 11.00 -18.88 -4.86
C GLY A 10 10.79 -17.43 -4.46
N THR A 11 10.96 -16.54 -5.43
CA THR A 11 10.52 -15.15 -5.34
C THR A 11 9.01 -15.17 -5.18
N VAL A 12 8.53 -14.91 -3.96
CA VAL A 12 7.13 -14.54 -3.75
C VAL A 12 6.94 -13.21 -4.47
N ALA A 13 6.22 -13.25 -5.58
CA ALA A 13 5.81 -12.09 -6.34
C ALA A 13 5.00 -11.18 -5.42
N GLY A 14 5.66 -10.16 -4.89
CA GLY A 14 5.00 -9.04 -4.23
C GLY A 14 4.11 -8.35 -5.25
N VAL A 15 2.81 -8.34 -4.99
CA VAL A 15 1.84 -7.59 -5.77
C VAL A 15 2.13 -6.09 -5.57
N GLY A 16 2.67 -5.46 -6.62
CA GLY A 16 2.42 -4.05 -6.95
C GLY A 16 3.25 -3.00 -6.23
N SER A 17 4.53 -2.86 -6.58
CA SER A 17 5.17 -1.54 -6.54
C SER A 17 4.67 -0.74 -7.76
N VAL A 18 3.68 0.14 -7.57
CA VAL A 18 3.33 1.16 -8.55
C VAL A 18 4.28 2.35 -8.40
N ALA A 19 5.55 2.12 -8.70
CA ALA A 19 6.50 3.18 -9.02
C ALA A 19 6.51 3.34 -10.54
N GLY A 20 5.65 4.22 -11.05
CA GLY A 20 5.57 4.52 -12.47
C GLY A 20 4.62 5.68 -12.72
N ALA A 21 5.17 6.88 -12.83
CA ALA A 21 4.45 8.07 -13.28
C ALA A 21 3.99 7.97 -14.77
N ASP A 22 4.23 6.85 -15.44
CA ASP A 22 3.97 6.66 -16.87
C ASP A 22 2.78 5.73 -17.19
N SER A 23 2.02 5.23 -16.21
CA SER A 23 0.87 4.34 -16.47
C SER A 23 -0.49 5.03 -16.59
N VAL A 24 -0.56 6.36 -16.65
CA VAL A 24 -1.83 7.09 -16.93
C VAL A 24 -2.17 7.19 -18.42
N ALA A 25 -1.32 6.71 -19.32
CA ALA A 25 -1.60 6.66 -20.75
C ALA A 25 -2.46 5.43 -21.11
N GLY A 26 -3.70 5.40 -20.63
CA GLY A 26 -4.58 4.26 -20.89
C GLY A 26 -5.98 4.35 -20.32
N VAL A 27 -6.56 5.54 -20.13
CA VAL A 27 -8.00 5.66 -19.88
C VAL A 27 -8.58 6.75 -20.78
N GLY A 28 -9.59 6.35 -21.54
CA GLY A 28 -10.23 7.11 -22.59
C GLY A 28 -10.81 8.45 -22.14
N SER A 29 -10.69 9.38 -23.08
CA SER A 29 -11.30 10.71 -23.15
C SER A 29 -12.74 10.79 -22.62
N ALA A 30 -12.96 11.62 -21.60
CA ALA A 30 -14.08 12.56 -21.50
C ALA A 30 -13.94 13.45 -20.26
N ALA A 31 -13.01 14.42 -20.28
CA ALA A 31 -13.09 15.59 -19.40
C ALA A 31 -12.49 16.79 -20.13
N GLY A 32 -13.35 17.75 -20.45
CA GLY A 32 -13.03 18.91 -21.26
C GLY A 32 -12.05 19.89 -20.63
N ALA A 33 -11.31 20.55 -21.53
CA ALA A 33 -10.80 21.91 -21.48
C ALA A 33 -10.22 22.46 -20.17
N GLY A 34 -8.91 22.73 -20.21
CA GLY A 34 -8.26 23.74 -19.39
C GLY A 34 -6.90 24.10 -19.97
N THR A 35 -6.87 25.05 -20.90
CA THR A 35 -5.64 25.72 -21.34
C THR A 35 -4.87 26.23 -20.13
N VAL A 36 -3.65 25.74 -19.93
CA VAL A 36 -2.73 26.25 -18.90
C VAL A 36 -2.42 27.71 -19.24
N THR A 37 -3.10 28.62 -18.55
CA THR A 37 -2.87 30.05 -18.62
C THR A 37 -2.40 30.54 -17.26
N ALA A 38 -1.32 31.32 -17.31
CA ALA A 38 -0.69 32.08 -16.22
C ALA A 38 0.04 31.28 -15.13
N TYR A 39 1.37 31.48 -15.09
CA TYR A 39 2.21 31.23 -13.91
C TYR A 39 1.92 32.34 -12.87
N GLY A 40 0.72 32.31 -12.30
CA GLY A 40 0.35 33.09 -11.12
C GLY A 40 0.63 32.30 -9.84
N PRO A 41 0.71 32.94 -8.66
CA PRO A 41 0.82 32.22 -7.40
C PRO A 41 -0.32 31.20 -7.29
N PRO A 42 -0.05 29.95 -6.87
CA PRO A 42 -1.04 28.89 -6.91
C PRO A 42 -2.25 29.27 -6.06
N ASP A 43 -3.43 29.17 -6.67
CA ASP A 43 -4.70 29.22 -5.95
C ASP A 43 -4.74 28.03 -4.99
N ARG A 44 -4.71 28.34 -3.68
CA ARG A 44 -4.66 27.34 -2.61
C ARG A 44 -5.93 26.48 -2.58
N ASP A 45 -7.08 27.07 -2.93
CA ASP A 45 -8.36 26.38 -2.89
C ASP A 45 -8.48 25.42 -4.07
N ALA A 46 -8.04 25.86 -5.26
CA ALA A 46 -7.93 24.99 -6.43
C ALA A 46 -6.98 23.80 -6.19
N TRP A 47 -5.85 24.03 -5.51
CA TRP A 47 -4.90 22.98 -5.15
C TRP A 47 -5.50 21.99 -4.15
N ALA A 48 -6.14 22.47 -3.08
CA ALA A 48 -6.80 21.64 -2.09
C ALA A 48 -7.89 20.75 -2.72
N ALA A 49 -8.73 21.32 -3.59
CA ALA A 49 -9.74 20.56 -4.31
C ALA A 49 -9.14 19.49 -5.24
N SER A 50 -7.99 19.77 -5.84
CA SER A 50 -7.27 18.78 -6.66
C SER A 50 -6.71 17.64 -5.81
N ALA A 51 -6.13 17.96 -4.66
CA ALA A 51 -5.62 16.98 -3.70
C ALA A 51 -6.74 16.08 -3.16
N ASP A 52 -7.90 16.64 -2.82
CA ASP A 52 -9.05 15.86 -2.37
C ASP A 52 -9.54 14.89 -3.44
N ARG A 53 -9.68 15.34 -4.70
CA ARG A 53 -10.06 14.45 -5.82
C ARG A 53 -9.05 13.33 -6.04
N PHE A 54 -7.76 13.63 -5.92
CA PHE A 54 -6.72 12.62 -6.00
C PHE A 54 -6.86 11.58 -4.88
N LEU A 55 -7.02 12.03 -3.62
CA LEU A 55 -7.19 11.14 -2.48
C LEU A 55 -8.46 10.27 -2.60
N ASP A 56 -9.55 10.84 -3.13
CA ASP A 56 -10.77 10.09 -3.37
C ASP A 56 -10.58 8.98 -4.41
N THR A 57 -9.92 9.33 -5.53
CA THR A 57 -9.62 8.38 -6.61
C THR A 57 -8.69 7.26 -6.11
N LEU A 58 -7.68 7.60 -5.33
CA LEU A 58 -6.79 6.61 -4.73
C LEU A 58 -7.53 5.71 -3.73
N ALA A 59 -8.39 6.29 -2.90
CA ALA A 59 -9.16 5.55 -1.91
C ALA A 59 -10.14 4.58 -2.57
N ASP A 60 -10.75 4.92 -3.71
CA ASP A 60 -11.62 4.02 -4.47
C ASP A 60 -10.87 2.76 -4.90
N HIS A 61 -9.66 2.90 -5.44
CA HIS A 61 -8.84 1.76 -5.85
C HIS A 61 -8.37 0.90 -4.67
N LEU A 62 -7.90 1.53 -3.58
CA LEU A 62 -7.43 0.80 -2.39
C LEU A 62 -8.56 0.05 -1.69
N ALA A 63 -9.77 0.62 -1.65
CA ALA A 63 -10.92 0.02 -0.99
C ALA A 63 -11.33 -1.32 -1.62
N VAL A 64 -11.25 -1.45 -2.95
CA VAL A 64 -11.58 -2.72 -3.64
C VAL A 64 -10.63 -3.85 -3.20
N GLY A 65 -9.32 -3.57 -3.18
CA GLY A 65 -8.32 -4.53 -2.73
C GLY A 65 -8.48 -4.87 -1.24
N ALA A 66 -8.66 -3.86 -0.40
CA ALA A 66 -8.87 -4.04 1.04
C ALA A 66 -10.15 -4.83 1.35
N ALA A 67 -11.27 -4.53 0.69
CA ALA A 67 -12.53 -5.23 0.88
C ALA A 67 -12.43 -6.72 0.53
N SER A 68 -11.65 -7.08 -0.49
CA SER A 68 -11.37 -8.47 -0.85
C SER A 68 -10.67 -9.21 0.29
N VAL A 69 -9.60 -8.62 0.84
CA VAL A 69 -8.88 -9.20 1.99
C VAL A 69 -9.78 -9.28 3.22
N VAL A 70 -10.58 -8.23 3.47
CA VAL A 70 -11.52 -8.18 4.59
C VAL A 70 -12.56 -9.28 4.50
N ALA A 71 -13.14 -9.50 3.33
CA ALA A 71 -14.16 -10.53 3.11
C ALA A 71 -13.64 -11.96 3.32
N ILE A 72 -12.34 -12.19 3.12
CA ILE A 72 -11.71 -13.52 3.23
C ILE A 72 -11.15 -13.76 4.63
N LEU A 73 -10.39 -12.79 5.17
CA LEU A 73 -9.61 -12.98 6.39
C LEU A 73 -10.28 -12.42 7.65
N ASP A 74 -11.29 -11.55 7.51
CA ASP A 74 -11.89 -10.78 8.61
C ASP A 74 -10.85 -10.16 9.58
N PRO A 75 -9.91 -9.34 9.06
CA PRO A 75 -8.95 -8.68 9.91
C PRO A 75 -9.65 -7.56 10.69
N GLY A 76 -9.36 -7.44 11.98
CA GLY A 76 -9.80 -6.31 12.79
C GLY A 76 -9.16 -4.97 12.38
N CYS A 77 -8.06 -4.99 11.63
CA CYS A 77 -7.33 -3.79 11.19
C CYS A 77 -6.58 -4.03 9.88
N VAL A 78 -6.62 -3.05 8.98
CA VAL A 78 -5.80 -2.94 7.77
C VAL A 78 -4.84 -1.76 7.92
N VAL A 79 -3.55 -1.98 7.66
CA VAL A 79 -2.53 -0.94 7.75
C VAL A 79 -2.06 -0.54 6.36
N LEU A 80 -2.16 0.75 6.02
CA LEU A 80 -1.65 1.32 4.78
C LEU A 80 -0.15 1.55 4.90
N GLY A 81 0.62 0.61 4.34
CA GLY A 81 2.07 0.66 4.28
C GLY A 81 2.62 1.54 3.14
N GLY A 82 3.95 1.62 3.10
CA GLY A 82 4.67 2.36 2.07
C GLY A 82 4.57 3.88 2.20
N GLU A 83 5.29 4.57 1.33
CA GLU A 83 5.36 6.04 1.33
C GLU A 83 4.00 6.67 1.04
N VAL A 84 3.19 6.05 0.19
CA VAL A 84 1.84 6.54 -0.15
C VAL A 84 0.89 6.45 1.06
N GLY A 85 0.89 5.32 1.77
CA GLY A 85 0.09 5.16 2.99
C GLY A 85 0.51 6.14 4.09
N GLN A 86 1.81 6.41 4.21
CA GLN A 86 2.34 7.40 5.15
C GLN A 86 2.01 8.84 4.75
N ALA A 87 2.22 9.21 3.47
CA ALA A 87 1.97 10.56 2.96
C ALA A 87 0.47 10.89 2.95
N GLY A 88 -0.38 9.92 2.62
CA GLY A 88 -1.84 10.06 2.70
C GLY A 88 -2.36 10.11 4.14
N GLY A 89 -1.64 9.49 5.07
CA GLY A 89 -1.91 9.55 6.50
C GLY A 89 -3.35 9.17 6.87
N GLU A 90 -3.86 9.82 7.92
CA GLU A 90 -5.23 9.59 8.41
C GLU A 90 -6.30 10.01 7.38
N ALA A 91 -6.00 11.01 6.55
CA ALA A 91 -6.94 11.51 5.55
C ALA A 91 -7.23 10.47 4.46
N LEU A 92 -6.21 9.71 4.05
CA LEU A 92 -6.39 8.58 3.14
C LEU A 92 -7.01 7.38 3.86
N ALA A 93 -6.53 7.06 5.08
CA ALA A 93 -7.03 5.92 5.85
C ALA A 93 -8.54 6.01 6.12
N ALA A 94 -9.05 7.17 6.55
CA ALA A 94 -10.47 7.41 6.79
C ALA A 94 -11.31 7.23 5.51
N ARG A 95 -10.80 7.71 4.36
CA ARG A 95 -11.48 7.57 3.06
C ARG A 95 -11.57 6.13 2.60
N VAL A 96 -10.53 5.33 2.83
CA VAL A 96 -10.50 3.90 2.51
C VAL A 96 -11.43 3.13 3.46
N GLU A 97 -11.37 3.40 4.76
CA GLU A 97 -12.23 2.76 5.76
C GLU A 97 -13.71 2.93 5.43
N GLU A 98 -14.12 4.16 5.12
CA GLU A 98 -15.50 4.46 4.76
C GLU A 98 -15.95 3.68 3.52
N ARG A 99 -15.10 3.58 2.51
CA ARG A 99 -15.40 2.83 1.28
C ARG A 99 -15.48 1.33 1.54
N VAL A 100 -14.57 0.77 2.33
CA VAL A 100 -14.58 -0.65 2.72
C VAL A 100 -15.85 -1.00 3.49
N ARG A 101 -16.28 -0.14 4.43
CA ARG A 101 -17.52 -0.31 5.20
C ARG A 101 -18.77 -0.36 4.33
N ARG A 102 -18.78 0.30 3.17
CA ARG A 102 -19.89 0.20 2.20
C ARG A 102 -19.88 -1.10 1.40
N MET A 103 -18.74 -1.78 1.31
CA MET A 103 -18.55 -3.01 0.52
C MET A 103 -18.63 -4.28 1.38
N SER A 104 -18.35 -4.19 2.68
CA SER A 104 -18.31 -5.32 3.60
C SER A 104 -19.05 -4.99 4.91
N PRO A 105 -19.82 -5.94 5.48
CA PRO A 105 -20.45 -5.75 6.79
C PRO A 105 -19.46 -5.83 7.96
N LEU A 106 -18.20 -6.21 7.72
CA LEU A 106 -17.19 -6.41 8.76
C LEU A 106 -16.62 -5.08 9.25
N ALA A 107 -16.43 -4.97 10.56
CA ALA A 107 -15.96 -3.76 11.23
C ALA A 107 -14.42 -3.67 11.23
N THR A 108 -13.82 -3.60 10.04
CA THR A 108 -12.37 -3.43 9.89
C THR A 108 -11.96 -1.96 10.00
N VAL A 109 -11.01 -1.66 10.89
CA VAL A 109 -10.41 -0.33 11.02
C VAL A 109 -9.27 -0.17 10.00
N VAL A 110 -9.08 1.02 9.41
CA VAL A 110 -7.93 1.29 8.53
C VAL A 110 -7.00 2.32 9.17
N ARG A 111 -5.68 2.06 9.16
CA ARG A 111 -4.68 2.96 9.75
C ARG A 111 -3.49 3.20 8.82
N PRO A 112 -2.90 4.40 8.80
CA PRO A 112 -1.62 4.60 8.14
C PRO A 112 -0.49 3.90 8.93
N SER A 113 0.54 3.43 8.24
CA SER A 113 1.73 2.88 8.90
C SER A 113 2.54 3.97 9.61
N GLY A 114 2.85 3.74 10.88
CA GLY A 114 3.75 4.61 11.67
C GLY A 114 5.24 4.28 11.55
N LEU A 115 5.61 3.22 10.82
CA LEU A 115 7.00 2.74 10.74
C LEU A 115 7.82 3.38 9.61
N GLY A 116 7.14 4.03 8.66
CA GLY A 116 7.73 4.70 7.50
C GLY A 116 8.62 3.81 6.62
N GLY A 117 9.52 4.42 5.85
CA GLY A 117 10.35 3.73 4.85
C GLY A 117 11.27 2.63 5.40
N ALA A 118 11.55 2.63 6.71
CA ALA A 118 12.37 1.60 7.37
C ALA A 118 11.57 0.36 7.81
N ALA A 119 10.24 0.33 7.61
CA ALA A 119 9.38 -0.77 8.06
C ALA A 119 9.87 -2.15 7.58
N VAL A 120 10.27 -2.25 6.31
CA VAL A 120 10.75 -3.50 5.71
C VAL A 120 12.07 -3.94 6.33
N LEU A 121 13.04 -3.02 6.46
CA LEU A 121 14.33 -3.32 7.08
C LEU A 121 14.16 -3.79 8.53
N ARG A 122 13.27 -3.12 9.29
CA ARG A 122 12.99 -3.49 10.67
C ARG A 122 12.36 -4.89 10.77
N GLY A 123 11.40 -5.19 9.88
CA GLY A 123 10.81 -6.53 9.77
C GLY A 123 11.88 -7.58 9.45
N ALA A 124 12.71 -7.33 8.43
CA ALA A 124 13.79 -8.24 8.04
C ALA A 124 14.78 -8.50 9.18
N LEU A 125 15.15 -7.47 9.95
CA LEU A 125 16.04 -7.62 11.10
C LEU A 125 15.41 -8.48 12.20
N LEU A 126 14.12 -8.29 12.48
CA LEU A 126 13.38 -9.11 13.44
C LEU A 126 13.30 -10.57 12.97
N THR A 127 12.94 -10.80 11.71
CA THR A 127 12.89 -12.14 11.11
C THR A 127 14.26 -12.83 11.13
N ALA A 128 15.34 -12.12 10.78
CA ALA A 128 16.69 -12.67 10.79
C ALA A 128 17.14 -13.03 12.21
N ARG A 129 16.78 -12.20 13.20
CA ARG A 129 17.05 -12.47 14.61
C ARG A 129 16.29 -13.70 15.08
N ASP A 130 15.01 -13.82 14.77
CA ASP A 130 14.19 -14.98 15.15
C ASP A 130 14.75 -16.26 14.51
N ALA A 131 15.12 -16.22 13.23
CA ALA A 131 15.76 -17.35 12.55
C ALA A 131 17.10 -17.77 13.19
N ALA A 132 17.96 -16.80 13.55
CA ALA A 132 19.22 -17.09 14.23
C ALA A 132 19.02 -17.67 15.64
N GLN A 133 17.95 -17.24 16.35
CA GLN A 133 17.59 -17.81 17.64
C GLN A 133 17.09 -19.25 17.50
N ASP A 134 16.25 -19.53 16.52
CA ASP A 134 15.77 -20.88 16.25
C ASP A 134 16.92 -21.83 15.87
N GLU A 135 17.87 -21.39 15.05
CA GLU A 135 19.04 -22.20 14.68
C GLU A 135 19.92 -22.55 15.90
N LEU A 136 20.18 -21.56 16.78
CA LEU A 136 21.09 -21.75 17.90
C LEU A 136 20.44 -22.51 19.07
N PHE A 137 19.12 -22.38 19.25
CA PHE A 137 18.41 -22.85 20.45
C PHE A 137 17.31 -23.88 20.18
N ALA A 138 17.12 -24.35 18.93
CA ALA A 138 16.17 -25.42 18.66
C ALA A 138 16.47 -26.67 19.52
N PRO A 139 15.44 -27.32 20.10
CA PRO A 139 15.61 -28.55 20.85
C PRO A 139 16.30 -29.61 19.99
N ARG A 140 17.41 -30.17 20.48
CA ARG A 140 18.01 -31.34 19.84
C ARG A 140 17.02 -32.48 19.99
N HIS A 141 16.48 -32.97 18.87
CA HIS A 141 15.68 -34.19 18.91
C HIS A 141 16.53 -35.29 19.57
N ARG A 142 15.99 -35.89 20.61
CA ARG A 142 16.52 -37.09 21.25
C ARG A 142 15.46 -38.16 21.13
#